data_AF-A0A379W645-F1
#
_entry.id   AF-A0A379W645-F1
#
_cell.length_a   1.000
_cell.length_b   1.000
_cell.length_c   1.000
_cell.angle_alpha   90.00
_cell.angle_beta   90.00
_cell.angle_gamma   90.00
#
_symmetry.space_group_name_H-M   'P 1'
#
loop_
_entity.id
_entity.type
_entity.pdbx_description
1 polymer ?
#
loop_
_entity_poly.entity_id
_entity_poly.type
_entity_poly.pdbx_seq_one_letter_code
_entity_poly.pdbx_strand_id
1 'polypeptide(L)' 'MYDLPVTQPCLSEIEDVVRYADISLNSEPVVLRALSQEAQRQGKTHQVLLMVDMAIYARVSGLVNINAFLRP' A
#
# COMPACT_ATOMS: atom_id res chain seq x y z
N MET A 1 1.46 17.54 17.81
CA MET A 1 1.59 17.29 16.37
C MET A 1 2.47 16.07 16.25
N TYR A 2 1.88 14.89 16.07
CA TYR A 2 2.64 13.66 15.90
C TYR A 2 2.85 13.49 14.40
N ASP A 3 4.07 13.72 13.92
CA ASP A 3 4.48 13.24 12.62
C ASP A 3 4.54 11.71 12.72
N LEU A 4 3.49 11.04 12.22
CA LEU A 4 3.57 9.61 11.95
C LEU A 4 4.51 9.47 10.75
N PRO A 5 5.69 8.84 10.89
CA PRO A 5 6.54 8.57 9.75
C PRO A 5 5.77 7.64 8.82
N VAL A 6 5.26 8.18 7.73
CA VAL A 6 4.77 7.38 6.59
C VAL A 6 6.02 6.76 5.98
N THR A 7 6.39 5.57 6.45
CA THR A 7 7.40 4.76 5.79
C THR A 7 6.75 4.20 4.52
N GLN A 8 7.18 4.69 3.36
CA GLN A 8 6.87 4.01 2.11
C GLN A 8 7.56 2.63 2.17
N PRO A 9 6.81 1.52 2.07
CA PRO A 9 7.42 0.20 2.14
C PRO A 9 8.40 0.03 0.97
N CYS A 10 9.66 -0.27 1.31
CA CYS A 10 10.59 -0.78 0.31
C CYS A 10 10.10 -2.17 -0.14
N LEU A 11 10.38 -2.55 -1.39
CA LEU A 11 9.95 -3.85 -1.94
C LEU A 11 10.37 -5.05 -1.05
N SER A 12 11.48 -4.91 -0.32
CA SER A 12 12.01 -5.90 0.62
C SER A 12 11.16 -6.10 1.89
N GLU A 13 10.25 -5.18 2.21
CA GLU A 13 9.46 -5.20 3.44
C GLU A 13 8.00 -5.65 3.18
N ILE A 14 7.66 -5.96 1.93
CA ILE A 14 6.28 -6.26 1.52
C ILE A 14 5.69 -7.46 2.28
N GLU A 15 6.48 -8.50 2.56
CA GLU A 15 6.04 -9.65 3.36
C GLU A 15 5.61 -9.23 4.77
N ASP A 16 6.43 -8.43 5.43
CA ASP A 16 6.18 -7.97 6.80
C ASP A 16 5.03 -6.96 6.83
N VAL A 17 4.94 -6.07 5.84
CA VAL A 17 3.84 -5.10 5.71
C VAL A 17 2.49 -5.82 5.61
N VAL A 18 2.38 -6.82 4.73
CA VAL A 18 1.15 -7.64 4.60
C VAL A 18 0.92 -8.51 5.83
N ARG A 19 1.99 -8.94 6.51
CA ARG A 19 1.88 -9.77 7.70
C ARG A 19 1.36 -8.99 8.90
N TYR A 20 1.84 -7.78 9.12
CA TYR A 20 1.64 -7.05 10.38
C TYR A 20 0.72 -5.83 10.26
N ALA A 21 0.50 -5.30 9.07
CA ALA A 21 -0.38 -4.15 8.87
C ALA A 21 -1.61 -4.54 8.05
N ASP A 22 -2.79 -4.08 8.47
CA ASP A 22 -4.02 -4.25 7.69
C ASP A 22 -4.12 -3.19 6.56
N ILE A 23 -3.44 -2.06 6.73
CA ILE A 23 -3.49 -0.91 5.82
C ILE A 23 -2.07 -0.31 5.66
N SER A 24 -1.68 0.03 4.43
CA SER A 24 -0.47 0.83 4.14
C SER A 24 -0.76 2.02 3.22
N LEU A 25 0.16 2.97 3.12
CA LEU A 25 0.02 4.18 2.29
C LEU A 25 1.07 4.13 1.17
N ASN A 26 0.63 4.12 -0.09
CA ASN A 26 1.51 4.02 -1.27
C ASN A 26 0.96 4.79 -2.47
N SER A 27 1.84 5.27 -3.34
CA SER A 27 1.51 5.88 -4.64
C SER A 27 2.09 5.10 -5.83
N GLU A 28 3.05 4.20 -5.60
CA GLU A 28 3.81 3.56 -6.67
C GLU A 28 3.14 2.29 -7.22
N PRO A 29 2.82 2.22 -8.53
CA PRO A 29 2.13 1.05 -9.11
C PRO A 29 2.89 -0.27 -8.96
N VAL A 30 4.23 -0.24 -8.96
CA VAL A 30 5.06 -1.44 -8.79
C VAL A 30 4.90 -2.01 -7.38
N VAL A 31 4.91 -1.14 -6.37
CA VAL A 31 4.72 -1.52 -4.96
C VAL A 31 3.31 -2.03 -4.73
N LEU A 32 2.28 -1.39 -5.31
CA LEU A 32 0.89 -1.85 -5.22
C LEU A 32 0.70 -3.27 -5.76
N ARG A 33 1.33 -3.60 -6.90
CA ARG A 33 1.27 -4.95 -7.48
C ARG A 33 1.95 -5.98 -6.59
N ALA A 34 3.13 -5.66 -6.08
CA ALA A 34 3.89 -6.56 -5.21
C ALA A 34 3.15 -6.80 -3.87
N LEU A 35 2.58 -5.76 -3.27
CA LEU A 35 1.69 -5.89 -2.09
C LEU A 35 0.50 -6.80 -2.40
N SER A 36 -0.10 -6.68 -3.59
CA SER A 36 -1.25 -7.51 -3.94
C SER A 36 -0.87 -8.98 -4.13
N GLN A 37 0.28 -9.26 -4.75
CA GLN A 37 0.76 -10.63 -4.91
C GLN A 37 1.06 -11.27 -3.55
N GLU A 38 1.68 -10.52 -2.65
CA GLU A 38 2.01 -11.00 -1.31
C GLU A 38 0.76 -11.18 -0.43
N ALA A 39 -0.20 -10.26 -0.51
CA ALA A 39 -1.50 -10.40 0.15
C ALA A 39 -2.22 -11.69 -0.27
N GLN A 40 -2.21 -12.01 -1.58
CA GLN A 40 -2.74 -13.28 -2.07
C GLN A 40 -1.94 -14.48 -1.56
N ARG A 41 -0.60 -14.42 -1.58
CA ARG A 41 0.27 -15.48 -1.08
C ARG A 41 0.01 -15.80 0.39
N GLN A 42 -0.23 -14.78 1.22
CA GLN A 42 -0.55 -14.93 2.64
C GLN A 42 -2.04 -15.17 2.92
N GLY A 43 -2.90 -15.15 1.90
CA GLY A 43 -4.35 -15.31 2.06
C GLY A 43 -5.02 -14.16 2.82
N LYS A 44 -4.45 -12.96 2.75
CA LYS A 44 -4.92 -11.76 3.46
C LYS A 44 -5.55 -10.75 2.50
N THR A 45 -6.42 -9.92 3.05
CA THR A 45 -6.87 -8.69 2.37
C THR A 45 -6.07 -7.54 2.95
N HIS A 46 -5.17 -6.98 2.16
CA HIS A 46 -4.38 -5.80 2.54
C HIS A 46 -4.97 -4.56 1.87
N GLN A 47 -5.25 -3.52 2.64
CA GLN A 47 -5.78 -2.27 2.09
C GLN A 47 -4.65 -1.28 1.82
N VAL A 48 -4.77 -0.50 0.75
CA VAL A 48 -3.84 0.58 0.50
C VAL A 48 -4.58 1.90 0.37
N LEU A 49 -4.13 2.88 1.15
CA LEU A 49 -4.44 4.28 0.95
C LEU A 49 -3.59 4.76 -0.23
N LEU A 50 -4.24 5.25 -1.28
CA LEU A 50 -3.53 5.77 -2.44
C LEU A 50 -3.20 7.25 -2.21
N MET A 51 -1.92 7.62 -2.33
CA MET A 51 -1.50 9.02 -2.37
C MET A 51 -1.61 9.53 -3.81
N VAL A 52 -2.39 10.59 -4.03
CA VAL A 52 -2.39 11.32 -5.31
C VAL A 52 -1.56 12.57 -5.11
N ASP A 53 -0.40 12.60 -5.76
CA ASP A 53 0.53 13.71 -5.67
C ASP A 53 0.01 14.90 -6.48
N MET A 54 -0.37 15.96 -5.78
CA MET A 54 -0.66 17.27 -6.33
C MET A 54 0.22 18.28 -5.58
N ALA A 55 1.53 18.06 -5.62
CA ALA A 55 2.59 18.96 -5.17
C ALA A 55 2.42 19.49 -3.72
N ILE A 56 3.36 19.09 -2.85
CA ILE A 56 3.56 19.54 -1.45
C ILE A 56 2.42 19.29 -0.45
N TYR A 57 1.18 19.03 -0.88
CA TYR A 57 0.10 18.54 -0.03
C TYR A 57 -0.36 17.15 -0.50
N ALA A 58 0.18 16.10 0.11
CA ALA A 58 -0.30 14.74 -0.13
C ALA A 58 -1.77 14.65 0.31
N ARG A 59 -2.68 14.48 -0.66
CA ARG A 59 -4.09 14.20 -0.39
C ARG A 59 -4.32 12.71 -0.57
N VAL A 60 -4.85 12.06 0.47
CA VAL A 60 -5.26 10.66 0.39
C VAL A 60 -6.55 10.58 -0.42
N SER A 61 -6.53 9.82 -1.52
CA SER A 61 -7.66 9.74 -2.44
C SER A 61 -8.69 8.66 -2.05
N GLY A 62 -8.36 7.79 -1.10
CA GLY A 62 -9.27 6.77 -0.58
C GLY A 62 -8.60 5.42 -0.32
N LEU A 63 -9.33 4.51 0.33
CA LEU A 63 -8.94 3.12 0.52
C LEU A 63 -9.20 2.32 -0.75
N VAL A 64 -8.19 1.60 -1.21
CA VAL A 64 -8.29 0.70 -2.35
C VAL A 64 -7.96 -0.71 -1.90
N ASN A 65 -8.81 -1.66 -2.27
CA ASN A 65 -8.50 -3.08 -2.12
C ASN A 65 -7.51 -3.47 -3.23
N ILE A 66 -6.29 -3.84 -2.84
CA ILE A 66 -5.24 -4.07 -3.82
C ILE A 66 -5.45 -5.31 -4.68
N ASN A 67 -6.29 -6.26 -4.23
CA ASN A 67 -6.65 -7.43 -5.02
C ASN A 67 -7.37 -7.07 -6.32
N ALA A 68 -7.85 -5.83 -6.46
CA ALA A 68 -8.42 -5.31 -7.70
C ALA A 68 -7.37 -4.97 -8.78
N PHE A 69 -6.08 -4.81 -8.44
CA PHE A 69 -5.02 -4.42 -9.39
C PHE A 69 -4.39 -5.57 -10.16
N LEU A 70 -4.75 -6.83 -9.87
CA LEU A 70 -4.21 -8.02 -10.54
C LEU A 70 -5.12 -8.55 -11.66
N ARG A 71 -6.03 -7.72 -12.20
CA ARG A 71 -6.75 -8.09 -13.42
C ARG A 71 -5.80 -8.01 -14.62
N PRO A 72 -5.83 -9.01 -15.54
CA PRO A 72 -5.02 -8.99 -16.76
C PRO A 72 -5.35 -7.80 -17.67
#